data_AF-A0A7T1MML9-F1
#
_entry.id   AF-A0A7T1MML9-F1
#
_cell.length_a   1.000
_cell.length_b   1.000
_cell.length_c   1.000
_cell.angle_alpha   90.00
_cell.angle_beta   90.00
_cell.angle_gamma   90.00
#
_symmetry.space_group_name_H-M   'P 1'
#
loop_
_entity.id
_entity.type
_entity.pdbx_description
1 polymer ?
#
loop_
_entity_poly.entity_id
_entity_poly.type
_entity_poly.pdbx_seq_one_letter_code
_entity_poly.pdbx_strand_id
1 'polypeptide(L)'
;MPTSATGRLPHGQPPPPQRGPLPRDADAKTRMARKIRSKKGSKIYAQRKAIVEPVNGQIKEGRGLRRFLLRGLEKVDGEWHLIAATHNLLKLFRFRRSQQQALLAATG
;
A
#
# COMPACT_ATOMS: atom_id res chain seq x y z
N MET A 1 -9.09 -36.30 9.41
CA MET A 1 -9.31 -35.01 10.12
C MET A 1 -9.27 -33.90 9.09
N PRO A 2 -10.35 -33.13 8.85
CA PRO A 2 -10.40 -32.25 7.70
C PRO A 2 -9.51 -31.01 7.89
N THR A 3 -8.65 -30.79 6.91
CA THR A 3 -7.89 -29.59 6.59
C THR A 3 -8.80 -28.55 5.94
N SER A 4 -8.82 -27.28 6.39
CA SER A 4 -9.05 -26.09 5.54
C SER A 4 -9.08 -24.75 6.30
N ALA A 5 -8.21 -23.84 5.85
CA ALA A 5 -8.42 -22.39 5.70
C ALA A 5 -8.63 -21.49 6.94
N THR A 6 -7.62 -20.67 7.24
CA THR A 6 -7.82 -19.31 7.78
C THR A 6 -8.93 -18.63 6.98
N GLY A 7 -10.08 -18.39 7.63
CA GLY A 7 -11.33 -17.99 6.97
C GLY A 7 -11.15 -16.88 5.95
N ARG A 8 -11.45 -17.18 4.68
CA ARG A 8 -11.64 -16.16 3.64
C ARG A 8 -12.86 -15.35 4.04
N LEU A 9 -12.65 -14.10 4.42
CA LEU A 9 -13.76 -13.17 4.64
C LEU A 9 -14.38 -12.79 3.28
N PRO A 10 -15.71 -12.67 3.19
CA PRO A 10 -16.39 -12.19 1.98
C PRO A 10 -15.82 -10.83 1.56
N HIS A 11 -15.64 -10.64 0.25
CA HIS A 11 -15.13 -9.38 -0.29
C HIS A 11 -16.08 -8.23 0.08
N GLY A 12 -15.54 -7.16 0.68
CA GLY A 12 -16.32 -6.00 1.09
C GLY A 12 -16.82 -6.01 2.54
N GLN A 13 -16.72 -7.12 3.29
CA GLN A 13 -17.09 -7.14 4.71
C GLN A 13 -15.87 -6.85 5.60
N PRO A 14 -15.94 -5.87 6.52
CA PRO A 14 -14.86 -5.64 7.46
C PRO A 14 -14.72 -6.85 8.39
N PRO A 15 -13.48 -7.29 8.70
CA PRO A 15 -13.26 -8.40 9.62
C PRO A 15 -13.92 -8.12 10.97
N PRO A 16 -14.49 -9.15 11.63
CA PRO A 16 -15.12 -8.95 12.93
C PRO A 16 -14.09 -8.39 13.92
N PRO A 17 -14.50 -7.40 14.75
CA PRO A 17 -13.61 -6.82 15.74
C PRO A 17 -13.21 -7.90 16.75
N GLN A 18 -11.90 -8.15 16.84
CA GLN A 18 -11.37 -9.10 17.80
C GLN A 18 -11.33 -8.44 19.18
N ARG A 19 -11.98 -9.04 20.18
CA ARG A 19 -12.08 -8.53 21.57
C ARG A 19 -11.01 -9.16 22.49
N GLY A 20 -10.83 -8.62 23.69
CA GLY A 20 -9.91 -9.14 24.74
C GLY A 20 -8.55 -8.43 24.84
N PRO A 21 -7.69 -8.83 25.80
CA PRO A 21 -6.32 -8.32 25.94
C PRO A 21 -5.44 -8.79 24.79
N LEU A 22 -4.49 -7.97 24.34
CA LEU A 22 -3.45 -8.43 23.42
C LEU A 22 -2.30 -9.06 24.23
N PRO A 23 -1.78 -10.24 23.86
CA PRO A 23 -0.58 -10.81 24.49
C PRO A 23 0.59 -9.81 24.43
N ARG A 24 1.38 -9.69 25.51
CA ARG A 24 2.48 -8.71 25.59
C ARG A 24 3.59 -9.01 24.56
N ASP A 25 3.76 -10.29 24.28
CA ASP A 25 4.69 -10.93 23.35
C ASP A 25 4.16 -11.03 21.90
N ALA A 26 3.00 -10.45 21.60
CA ALA A 26 2.42 -10.51 20.25
C ALA A 26 3.38 -9.97 19.18
N ASP A 27 3.50 -10.64 18.03
CA ASP A 27 4.33 -10.14 16.94
C ASP A 27 3.77 -8.84 16.31
N ALA A 28 4.60 -8.14 15.52
CA ALA A 28 4.19 -6.89 14.86
C ALA A 28 2.95 -7.08 13.96
N LYS A 29 2.84 -8.25 13.33
CA LYS A 29 1.72 -8.63 12.47
C LYS A 29 0.41 -8.75 13.25
N THR A 30 0.43 -9.40 14.41
CA THR A 30 -0.74 -9.56 15.29
C THR A 30 -1.17 -8.23 15.89
N ARG A 31 -0.20 -7.38 16.29
CA ARG A 31 -0.49 -6.00 16.72
C ARG A 31 -1.18 -5.20 15.60
N MET A 32 -0.66 -5.27 14.38
CA MET A 32 -1.25 -4.57 13.22
C MET A 32 -2.65 -5.13 12.88
N ALA A 33 -2.83 -6.44 12.91
CA ALA A 33 -4.12 -7.09 12.67
C ALA A 33 -5.16 -6.63 13.71
N ARG A 34 -4.80 -6.56 14.99
CA ARG A 34 -5.65 -6.02 16.06
C ARG A 34 -6.02 -4.56 15.80
N LYS A 35 -5.05 -3.73 15.40
CA LYS A 35 -5.27 -2.31 15.08
C LYS A 35 -6.27 -2.13 13.94
N ILE A 36 -6.09 -2.86 12.83
CA ILE A 36 -6.95 -2.76 11.64
C ILE A 36 -8.37 -3.28 11.93
N ARG A 37 -8.53 -4.32 12.76
CA ARG A 37 -9.85 -4.89 13.13
C ARG A 37 -10.68 -4.00 14.05
N SER A 38 -10.10 -2.97 14.68
CA SER A 38 -10.87 -2.00 15.47
C SER A 38 -11.75 -1.13 14.58
N LYS A 39 -12.94 -0.68 15.05
CA LYS A 39 -13.82 0.21 14.26
C LYS A 39 -13.08 1.47 13.76
N LYS A 40 -12.32 2.10 14.67
CA LYS A 40 -11.50 3.30 14.35
C LYS A 40 -10.39 2.96 13.35
N GLY A 41 -9.63 1.89 13.59
CA GLY A 41 -8.54 1.47 12.71
C GLY A 41 -9.02 1.02 11.33
N SER A 42 -10.15 0.32 11.25
CA SER A 42 -10.79 -0.07 10.00
C SER A 42 -11.20 1.15 9.17
N LYS A 43 -11.81 2.17 9.80
CA LYS A 43 -12.19 3.42 9.12
C LYS A 43 -10.98 4.15 8.54
N ILE A 44 -9.90 4.27 9.33
CA ILE A 44 -8.64 4.88 8.88
C ILE A 44 -7.99 4.04 7.79
N TYR A 45 -7.96 2.71 7.94
CA TYR A 45 -7.34 1.82 6.97
C TYR A 45 -8.09 1.82 5.63
N ALA A 46 -9.42 1.95 5.64
CA ALA A 46 -10.21 2.07 4.43
C ALA A 46 -9.79 3.27 3.56
N GLN A 47 -9.37 4.38 4.18
CA GLN A 47 -8.89 5.57 3.45
C GLN A 47 -7.58 5.32 2.69
N ARG A 48 -6.77 4.32 3.08
CA ARG A 48 -5.54 3.98 2.35
C ARG A 48 -5.80 3.54 0.92
N LYS A 49 -6.99 3.01 0.64
CA LYS A 49 -7.42 2.63 -0.72
C LYS A 49 -7.27 3.83 -1.67
N ALA A 50 -7.76 5.00 -1.27
CA ALA A 50 -7.66 6.24 -2.05
C ALA A 50 -6.22 6.71 -2.29
N ILE A 51 -5.27 6.32 -1.44
CA ILE A 51 -3.86 6.71 -1.57
C ILE A 51 -3.11 5.72 -2.48
N VAL A 52 -3.35 4.42 -2.30
CA VAL A 52 -2.62 3.35 -3.00
C VAL A 52 -3.16 3.08 -4.41
N GLU A 53 -4.46 3.20 -4.63
CA GLU A 53 -5.07 2.90 -5.93
C GLU A 53 -4.57 3.80 -7.06
N PRO A 54 -4.44 5.14 -6.87
CA PRO A 54 -3.86 6.00 -7.90
C PRO A 54 -2.43 5.63 -8.24
N VAL A 55 -1.62 5.20 -7.25
CA VAL A 55 -0.24 4.77 -7.48
C VAL A 55 -0.21 3.51 -8.33
N ASN A 56 -1.05 2.53 -8.00
CA ASN A 56 -1.17 1.30 -8.78
C ASN A 56 -1.67 1.58 -10.21
N GLY A 57 -2.64 2.48 -10.37
CA GLY A 57 -3.13 2.92 -11.68
C GLY A 57 -2.04 3.63 -12.49
N GLN A 58 -1.28 4.54 -11.88
CA GLN A 58 -0.17 5.25 -12.53
C GLN A 58 0.96 4.30 -12.97
N ILE A 59 1.27 3.28 -12.18
CA ILE A 59 2.28 2.28 -12.54
C ILE A 59 1.77 1.37 -13.68
N LYS A 60 0.51 0.94 -13.62
CA LYS A 60 -0.04 0.01 -14.63
C LYS A 60 -0.38 0.70 -15.95
N GLU A 61 -1.13 1.80 -15.91
CA GLU A 61 -1.58 2.53 -17.09
C GLU A 61 -0.56 3.59 -17.51
N GLY A 62 -0.15 4.45 -16.58
CA GLY A 62 0.75 5.56 -16.90
C GLY A 62 2.17 5.15 -17.24
N ARG A 63 2.62 3.97 -16.79
CA ARG A 63 3.98 3.46 -17.02
C ARG A 63 4.01 2.16 -17.82
N GLY A 64 2.84 1.65 -18.21
CA GLY A 64 2.70 0.46 -19.06
C GLY A 64 3.08 -0.87 -18.41
N LEU A 65 3.31 -0.92 -17.09
CA LEU A 65 3.67 -2.17 -16.41
C LEU A 65 2.43 -3.04 -16.15
N ARG A 66 1.89 -3.62 -17.23
CA ARG A 66 0.78 -4.59 -17.15
C ARG A 66 1.26 -6.04 -17.03
N ARG A 67 2.52 -6.31 -17.39
CA ARG A 67 3.18 -7.62 -17.30
C ARG A 67 4.61 -7.44 -16.80
N PHE A 68 5.05 -8.37 -15.96
CA PHE A 68 6.46 -8.50 -15.57
C PHE A 68 7.25 -9.17 -16.70
N LEU A 69 8.52 -8.81 -16.87
CA LEU A 69 9.37 -9.37 -17.93
C LEU A 69 10.05 -10.65 -17.44
N LEU A 70 10.46 -10.67 -16.18
CA LEU A 70 11.07 -11.82 -15.53
C LEU A 70 10.03 -12.77 -14.92
N ARG A 71 10.44 -14.03 -14.74
CA ARG A 71 9.66 -15.08 -14.09
C ARG A 71 10.36 -15.54 -12.81
N GLY A 72 9.56 -15.85 -11.79
CA GLY A 72 10.03 -16.21 -10.44
C GLY A 72 9.88 -15.04 -9.46
N LEU A 73 9.45 -15.34 -8.23
CA LEU A 73 9.05 -14.34 -7.23
C LEU A 73 10.17 -13.33 -6.94
N GLU A 74 11.39 -13.82 -6.74
CA GLU A 74 12.56 -13.00 -6.41
C GLU A 74 12.90 -12.00 -7.52
N LYS A 75 12.87 -12.44 -8.78
CA LYS A 75 13.15 -11.58 -9.94
C LYS A 75 12.05 -10.54 -10.17
N VAL A 76 10.80 -10.96 -10.02
CA VAL A 76 9.63 -10.06 -10.10
C VAL A 76 9.66 -9.02 -8.99
N ASP A 77 10.08 -9.41 -7.79
CA ASP A 77 10.25 -8.48 -6.67
C ASP A 77 11.31 -7.41 -6.97
N GLY A 78 12.43 -7.79 -7.58
CA GLY A 78 13.43 -6.85 -8.08
C GLY A 78 12.87 -5.85 -9.11
N GLU A 79 12.12 -6.33 -10.11
CA GLU A 79 11.46 -5.45 -11.09
C GLU A 79 10.49 -4.47 -10.42
N TRP A 80 9.69 -4.97 -9.48
CA TRP A 80 8.74 -4.15 -8.75
C TRP A 80 9.43 -3.05 -7.94
N HIS A 81 10.52 -3.37 -7.24
CA HIS A 81 11.32 -2.40 -6.51
C HIS A 81 11.91 -1.32 -7.42
N LEU A 82 12.43 -1.69 -8.59
CA LEU A 82 12.97 -0.73 -9.56
C LEU A 82 11.89 0.25 -10.05
N ILE A 83 10.70 -0.27 -10.34
CA ILE A 83 9.60 0.55 -10.84
C ILE A 83 9.03 1.47 -9.77
N ALA A 84 8.94 0.98 -8.53
CA ALA A 84 8.56 1.78 -7.38
C ALA A 84 9.59 2.88 -7.09
N ALA A 85 10.90 2.56 -7.14
CA ALA A 85 11.98 3.53 -6.92
C ALA A 85 11.93 4.65 -7.95
N THR A 86 11.88 4.30 -9.24
CA THR A 86 11.78 5.30 -10.31
C THR A 86 10.48 6.12 -10.21
N HIS A 87 9.41 5.57 -9.64
CA HIS A 87 8.12 6.28 -9.50
C HIS A 87 8.23 7.35 -8.41
N ASN A 88 8.85 6.99 -7.29
CA ASN A 88 9.11 7.90 -6.18
C ASN A 88 10.09 9.00 -6.59
N LEU A 89 11.14 8.68 -7.36
CA LEU A 89 12.08 9.68 -7.88
C LEU A 89 11.38 10.70 -8.79
N LEU A 90 10.53 10.27 -9.72
CA LEU A 90 9.77 11.20 -10.57
C LEU A 90 8.81 12.08 -9.77
N LYS A 91 8.19 11.55 -8.71
CA LYS A 91 7.35 12.36 -7.81
C LYS A 91 8.17 13.43 -7.10
N LEU A 92 9.33 13.07 -6.55
CA LEU A 92 10.22 14.02 -5.90
C LEU A 92 10.71 15.10 -6.86
N PHE A 93 11.11 14.71 -8.08
CA PHE A 93 11.54 15.65 -9.11
C PHE A 93 10.44 16.65 -9.48
N ARG A 94 9.22 16.16 -9.75
CA ARG A 94 8.06 17.01 -10.06
C ARG A 94 7.71 17.94 -8.91
N PHE A 95 7.76 17.44 -7.67
CA PHE A 95 7.54 18.25 -6.48
C PHE A 95 8.57 19.38 -6.39
N ARG A 96 9.88 19.08 -6.46
CA ARG A 96 10.94 20.10 -6.42
C ARG A 96 10.79 21.13 -7.54
N ARG A 97 10.50 20.70 -8.77
CA ARG A 97 10.28 21.61 -9.90
C ARG A 97 9.09 22.54 -9.68
N SER A 98 7.98 22.03 -9.14
CA SER A 98 6.79 22.83 -8.83
C SER A 98 7.06 23.88 -7.74
N GLN A 99 7.84 23.52 -6.71
CA GLN A 99 8.24 24.43 -5.65
C GLN A 99 9.15 25.53 -6.18
N GLN A 100 10.10 25.20 -7.06
CA GLN A 100 10.99 26.18 -7.68
C GLN A 100 10.21 27.16 -8.57
N GLN A 101 9.25 26.67 -9.34
CA GLN A 101 8.39 27.53 -10.17
C GLN A 101 7.51 28.47 -9.32
N ALA A 102 6.93 27.96 -8.23
CA ALA A 102 6.15 28.77 -7.30
C ALA A 102 7.00 29.86 -6.63
N LEU A 103 8.25 29.54 -6.25
CA LEU A 103 9.19 30.51 -5.70
C LEU A 103 9.52 31.59 -6.73
N LEU A 104 9.88 31.21 -7.96
CA LEU A 104 10.19 32.15 -9.04
C LEU A 104 9.00 33.08 -9.35
N ALA A 105 7.78 32.55 -9.36
CA ALA A 105 6.56 33.35 -9.60
C ALA A 105 6.18 34.28 -8.44
N ALA A 106 6.63 33.99 -7.21
CA ALA A 106 6.40 34.84 -6.04
C ALA A 106 7.47 35.93 -5.86
N THR A 107 8.57 35.85 -6.61
CA THR A 107 9.71 36.78 -6.51
C THR A 107 9.79 37.76 -7.68
N GLY A 108 8.85 37.70 -8.63
CA GLY A 108 8.69 38.65 -9.74
C GLY A 108 7.34 39.33 -9.67
#